data_AF-A0A0P9CW85-F1
#
_entry.id   AF-A0A0P9CW85-F1
#
_cell.length_a   1.000
_cell.length_b   1.000
_cell.length_c   1.000
_cell.angle_alpha   90.00
_cell.angle_beta   90.00
_cell.angle_gamma   90.00
#
_symmetry.space_group_name_H-M   'P 1'
#
loop_
_entity.id
_entity.type
_entity.pdbx_description
1 polymer ?
#
loop_
_entity_poly.entity_id
_entity_poly.type
_entity_poly.pdbx_seq_one_letter_code
_entity_poly.pdbx_strand_id
1 'polypeptide(L)'
;MASAEQPAGALEAATIHYRAFPRAVWGVVVLRARQLGANTIIAPLSLEHHTAAGGDLDLVGATLPERDLLGLLEECRRLDMALVVALELPASPDAGRLPAGWAAVL
;
A
#
# COMPACT_ATOMS: atom_id res chain seq x y z
N MET A 1 20.63 -32.03 14.73
CA MET A 1 20.34 -31.89 13.30
C MET A 1 20.36 -30.41 12.98
N ALA A 2 21.41 -29.93 12.33
CA ALA A 2 21.53 -28.55 11.90
C ALA A 2 20.55 -28.32 10.74
N SER A 3 19.66 -27.33 10.87
CA SER A 3 18.88 -26.82 9.75
C SER A 3 19.62 -25.61 9.18
N ALA A 4 19.77 -25.64 7.86
CA ALA A 4 20.67 -24.83 7.04
C ALA A 4 20.69 -23.32 7.30
N GLU A 5 21.85 -22.72 7.02
CA GLU A 5 22.09 -21.28 6.82
C GLU A 5 20.92 -20.59 6.10
N GLN A 6 20.49 -19.41 6.57
CA GLN A 6 19.62 -18.51 5.82
C GLN A 6 20.43 -17.81 4.72
N PRO A 7 20.17 -18.02 3.42
CA PRO A 7 20.94 -17.36 2.37
C PRO A 7 20.08 -16.37 1.55
N ALA A 8 20.72 -15.24 1.22
CA ALA A 8 20.24 -14.07 0.44
C ALA A 8 19.13 -13.23 1.13
N GLY A 9 19.45 -11.97 1.45
CA GLY A 9 18.67 -11.08 2.32
C GLY A 9 17.18 -11.06 2.01
N ALA A 10 16.38 -11.25 3.07
CA ALA A 10 14.93 -11.43 2.97
C ALA A 10 14.29 -10.21 2.28
N LEU A 11 13.57 -10.44 1.17
CA LEU A 11 12.62 -9.47 0.66
C LEU A 11 11.54 -9.31 1.72
N GLU A 12 11.58 -8.28 2.56
CA GLU A 12 10.58 -8.13 3.63
C GLU A 12 9.27 -7.53 3.09
N ALA A 13 9.37 -6.62 2.13
CA ALA A 13 8.23 -5.90 1.60
C ALA A 13 8.18 -5.91 0.07
N ALA A 14 6.97 -5.95 -0.48
CA ALA A 14 6.70 -5.76 -1.90
C ALA A 14 5.71 -4.60 -2.11
N THR A 15 6.05 -3.66 -2.97
CA THR A 15 5.13 -2.58 -3.36
C THR A 15 4.20 -3.05 -4.46
N ILE A 16 2.90 -2.97 -4.20
CA ILE A 16 1.84 -3.40 -5.10
C ILE A 16 0.91 -2.21 -5.37
N HIS A 17 0.96 -1.67 -6.59
CA HIS A 17 0.01 -0.67 -7.07
C HIS A 17 -1.30 -1.36 -7.47
N TYR A 18 -2.07 -1.85 -6.50
CA TYR A 18 -3.24 -2.71 -6.71
C TYR A 18 -4.25 -2.18 -7.73
N ARG A 19 -4.42 -0.86 -7.79
CA ARG A 19 -5.28 -0.16 -8.75
C ARG A 19 -4.84 -0.23 -10.22
N ALA A 20 -3.62 -0.72 -10.50
CA ALA A 20 -3.08 -0.85 -11.84
C ALA A 20 -3.49 -2.15 -12.55
N PHE A 21 -4.20 -3.05 -11.86
CA PHE A 21 -4.66 -4.32 -12.44
C PHE A 21 -5.99 -4.75 -11.83
N PRO A 22 -6.77 -5.60 -12.54
CA PRO A 22 -8.11 -5.97 -12.14
C PRO A 22 -8.17 -6.57 -10.73
N ARG A 23 -9.22 -6.22 -9.97
CA ARG A 23 -9.48 -6.78 -8.62
C ARG A 23 -9.36 -8.30 -8.52
N ALA A 24 -9.77 -9.00 -9.59
CA ALA A 24 -9.78 -10.46 -9.66
C ALA A 24 -8.38 -11.11 -9.58
N VAL A 25 -7.30 -10.39 -9.88
CA VAL A 25 -5.94 -10.97 -9.88
C VAL A 25 -5.16 -10.70 -8.59
N TRP A 26 -5.67 -9.86 -7.69
CA TRP A 26 -4.91 -9.40 -6.50
C TRP A 26 -4.44 -10.55 -5.61
N GLY A 27 -5.31 -11.52 -5.33
CA GLY A 27 -4.93 -12.69 -4.54
C GLY A 27 -3.77 -13.49 -5.14
N VAL A 28 -3.66 -13.54 -6.48
CA VAL A 28 -2.52 -14.15 -7.17
C VAL A 28 -1.27 -13.29 -6.99
N VAL A 29 -1.37 -11.97 -7.14
CA VAL A 29 -0.23 -11.05 -6.98
C VAL A 29 0.34 -11.11 -5.57
N VAL A 30 -0.52 -11.05 -4.54
CA VAL A 30 -0.09 -11.15 -3.13
C VAL A 30 0.54 -12.51 -2.84
N LEU A 31 -0.03 -13.60 -3.38
CA LEU A 31 0.56 -14.93 -3.27
C LEU A 31 1.96 -14.99 -3.90
N ARG A 32 2.15 -14.38 -5.07
CA ARG A 32 3.47 -14.33 -5.72
C ARG A 32 4.48 -13.53 -4.91
N ALA A 33 4.09 -12.39 -4.34
CA ALA A 33 4.95 -11.63 -3.44
C ALA A 33 5.40 -12.48 -2.25
N ARG A 34 4.48 -13.21 -1.61
CA ARG A 34 4.80 -14.13 -0.52
C ARG A 34 5.76 -15.25 -0.94
N GLN A 35 5.52 -15.86 -2.09
CA GLN A 35 6.40 -16.93 -2.64
C GLN A 35 7.82 -16.43 -2.95
N LEU A 36 7.97 -15.13 -3.23
CA LEU A 36 9.27 -14.47 -3.42
C LEU A 36 9.95 -14.04 -2.11
N GLY A 37 9.28 -14.24 -0.97
CA GLY A 37 9.83 -13.99 0.36
C GLY A 37 9.20 -12.80 1.11
N ALA A 38 8.33 -12.02 0.47
CA ALA A 38 7.68 -10.89 1.13
C ALA A 38 6.81 -11.33 2.32
N ASN A 39 6.88 -10.57 3.40
CA ASN A 39 5.97 -10.67 4.55
C ASN A 39 5.05 -9.44 4.67
N THR A 40 5.34 -8.38 3.92
CA THR A 40 4.60 -7.12 3.93
C THR A 40 4.27 -6.68 2.50
N ILE A 41 3.05 -6.19 2.29
CA ILE A 41 2.67 -5.44 1.08
C ILE A 41 2.65 -3.95 1.41
N ILE A 42 3.27 -3.14 0.55
CA ILE A 42 3.12 -1.69 0.54
C ILE A 42 2.14 -1.34 -0.57
N ALA A 43 1.01 -0.74 -0.22
CA ALA A 43 -0.04 -0.36 -1.14
C ALA A 43 -0.16 1.17 -1.20
N PRO A 44 0.28 1.82 -2.30
CA PRO A 44 0.04 3.24 -2.50
C PRO A 44 -1.45 3.55 -2.62
N LEU A 45 -1.92 4.52 -1.84
CA LEU A 45 -3.31 4.99 -1.81
C LEU A 45 -3.39 6.42 -2.35
N SER A 46 -4.06 6.60 -3.48
CA SER A 46 -4.39 7.91 -4.04
C SER A 46 -5.78 8.35 -3.57
N LEU A 47 -5.84 9.43 -2.78
CA LEU A 47 -7.12 9.98 -2.30
C LEU A 47 -8.03 10.40 -3.46
N GLU A 48 -7.46 11.03 -4.49
CA GLU A 48 -8.19 11.42 -5.71
C GLU A 48 -8.85 10.20 -6.35
N HIS A 49 -8.11 9.09 -6.48
CA HIS A 49 -8.64 7.87 -7.07
C HIS A 49 -9.79 7.27 -6.26
N HIS A 50 -9.74 7.34 -4.92
CA HIS A 50 -10.77 6.77 -4.04
C HIS A 50 -11.92 7.72 -3.70
N THR A 51 -11.85 8.98 -4.11
CA THR A 51 -12.93 9.94 -3.91
C THR A 51 -14.02 9.71 -4.97
N ALA A 52 -15.23 9.39 -4.52
CA ALA A 52 -16.40 9.27 -5.37
C ALA A 52 -16.93 10.66 -5.79
N ALA A 53 -17.83 10.70 -6.78
CA ALA A 53 -18.40 11.95 -7.29
C ALA A 53 -19.11 12.80 -6.21
N GLY A 54 -19.58 12.17 -5.13
CA GLY A 54 -20.19 12.84 -3.97
C GLY A 54 -19.20 13.37 -2.93
N GLY A 55 -17.89 13.16 -3.11
CA GLY A 55 -16.86 13.52 -2.14
C GLY A 55 -16.57 12.44 -1.09
N ASP A 56 -17.37 11.37 -1.05
CA ASP A 56 -17.16 10.24 -0.14
C ASP A 56 -15.99 9.36 -0.59
N LEU A 57 -15.29 8.76 0.36
CA LEU A 57 -14.25 7.77 0.08
C LEU A 57 -14.87 6.38 -0.18
N ASP A 58 -14.62 5.85 -1.37
CA ASP A 58 -14.91 4.46 -1.71
C ASP A 58 -13.67 3.61 -1.43
N LEU A 59 -13.71 2.83 -0.35
CA LEU A 59 -12.63 1.89 0.03
C LEU A 59 -13.06 0.42 -0.09
N VAL A 60 -14.29 0.19 -0.58
CA VAL A 60 -14.91 -1.13 -0.70
C VAL A 60 -15.16 -1.52 -2.16
N GLY A 61 -14.78 -0.64 -3.09
CA GLY A 61 -14.95 -0.85 -4.52
C GLY A 61 -16.41 -0.77 -4.99
N ALA A 62 -17.25 -0.01 -4.28
CA ALA A 62 -18.67 0.11 -4.61
C ALA A 62 -18.89 0.77 -5.99
N THR A 63 -17.99 1.67 -6.38
CA THR A 63 -18.07 2.43 -7.63
C THR A 63 -17.09 1.95 -8.70
N LEU A 64 -15.98 1.33 -8.28
CA LEU A 64 -14.99 0.71 -9.15
C LEU A 64 -14.30 -0.41 -8.37
N PRO A 65 -14.22 -1.66 -8.89
CA PRO A 65 -13.61 -2.77 -8.14
C PRO A 65 -12.18 -2.50 -7.67
N GLU A 66 -11.42 -1.71 -8.42
CA GLU A 66 -10.04 -1.33 -8.10
C GLU A 66 -9.94 -0.37 -6.90
N ARG A 67 -11.06 0.19 -6.42
CA ARG A 67 -11.14 1.00 -5.20
C ARG A 67 -11.32 0.17 -3.92
N ASP A 68 -11.38 -1.16 -4.02
CA ASP A 68 -11.62 -2.07 -2.90
C ASP A 68 -10.38 -2.29 -2.00
N LEU A 69 -9.91 -1.23 -1.33
CA LEU A 69 -8.78 -1.35 -0.39
C LEU A 69 -9.03 -2.38 0.72
N LEU A 70 -10.28 -2.50 1.19
CA LEU A 70 -10.63 -3.50 2.20
C LEU A 70 -10.49 -4.93 1.67
N GLY A 71 -10.87 -5.18 0.42
CA GLY A 71 -10.61 -6.46 -0.22
C GLY A 71 -9.13 -6.78 -0.38
N LEU A 72 -8.27 -5.79 -0.63
CA LEU A 72 -6.82 -6.02 -0.61
C LEU A 72 -6.30 -6.41 0.78
N LEU A 73 -6.81 -5.75 1.83
CA LEU A 73 -6.52 -6.11 3.22
C LEU A 73 -6.93 -7.56 3.52
N GLU A 74 -8.09 -8.00 3.02
CA GLU A 74 -8.54 -9.38 3.16
C GLU A 74 -7.64 -10.38 2.46
N GLU A 75 -7.16 -10.08 1.24
CA GLU A 75 -6.20 -10.93 0.53
C GLU A 75 -4.88 -11.06 1.30
N CYS A 76 -4.38 -9.95 1.87
CA CYS A 76 -3.18 -9.96 2.71
C CYS A 76 -3.39 -10.81 3.97
N ARG A 77 -4.52 -10.62 4.67
CA ARG A 77 -4.87 -11.37 5.88
C ARG A 77 -4.97 -12.88 5.61
N ARG A 78 -5.58 -13.28 4.48
CA ARG A 78 -5.69 -14.69 4.07
C ARG A 78 -4.33 -15.37 3.89
N LEU A 79 -3.30 -14.58 3.57
CA LEU A 79 -1.95 -15.07 3.29
C LEU A 79 -0.95 -14.76 4.40
N ASP A 80 -1.40 -14.26 5.56
CA ASP A 80 -0.55 -13.87 6.69
C ASP A 80 0.51 -12.82 6.29
N MET A 81 0.07 -11.82 5.51
CA MET A 81 0.88 -10.70 5.04
C MET A 81 0.47 -9.43 5.79
N ALA A 82 1.44 -8.65 6.26
CA ALA A 82 1.19 -7.30 6.75
C ALA A 82 0.84 -6.37 5.56
N LEU A 83 0.06 -5.33 5.82
CA LEU A 83 -0.28 -4.30 4.83
C LEU A 83 0.11 -2.92 5.37
N VAL A 84 0.94 -2.21 4.63
CA VAL A 84 1.25 -0.80 4.84
C VAL A 84 0.55 0.00 3.75
N VAL A 85 -0.35 0.89 4.15
CA VAL A 85 -1.02 1.82 3.22
C VAL A 85 -0.19 3.10 3.17
N ALA A 86 0.40 3.38 2.01
CA ALA A 86 1.17 4.59 1.78
C ALA A 86 0.26 5.66 1.16
N LEU A 87 -0.24 6.59 1.98
CA LEU A 87 -1.05 7.70 1.46
C LEU A 87 -0.21 8.63 0.60
N GLU A 88 -0.61 8.77 -0.66
CA GLU A 88 -0.11 9.81 -1.56
C GLU A 88 -0.85 11.11 -1.22
N LEU A 89 -0.27 11.87 -0.29
CA LEU A 89 -0.73 13.23 -0.01
C LEU A 89 -0.10 14.19 -1.02
N PRO A 90 -0.87 15.11 -1.61
CA PRO A 90 -0.25 16.21 -2.36
C PRO A 90 0.70 16.96 -1.43
N ALA A 91 1.81 17.45 -1.99
CA ALA A 91 2.68 18.35 -1.25
C ALA A 91 1.83 19.51 -0.71
N SER A 92 1.87 19.76 0.60
CA SER A 92 1.19 20.91 1.15
C SER A 92 1.71 22.17 0.43
N PRO A 93 0.84 23.11 0.03
CA PRO A 93 1.27 24.41 -0.48
C PRO A 93 2.24 25.11 0.49
N ASP A 94 2.13 24.80 1.77
CA ASP A 94 2.96 25.33 2.86
C ASP A 94 4.19 24.45 3.18
N ALA A 95 4.35 23.26 2.57
CA ALA A 95 5.49 22.38 2.83
C ALA A 95 6.86 22.99 2.46
N GLY A 96 6.87 24.00 1.58
CA GLY A 96 8.06 24.78 1.24
C GLY A 96 8.31 26.00 2.14
N ARG A 97 7.38 26.33 3.05
CA ARG A 97 7.53 27.43 4.00
C ARG A 97 7.87 26.84 5.36
N LEU A 98 9.15 26.90 5.73
CA LEU A 98 9.50 26.75 7.15
C LEU A 98 8.66 27.76 7.95
N PRO A 99 8.01 27.36 9.06
CA PRO A 99 7.36 28.31 9.95
C PRO A 99 8.33 29.45 10.27
N ALA A 100 7.86 30.71 10.26
CA ALA A 100 8.75 31.87 10.42
C ALA A 100 9.62 31.82 11.69
N GLY A 101 9.17 31.09 12.73
CA GLY A 101 9.94 30.87 13.96
C GLY A 101 11.06 29.82 13.86
N TRP A 102 11.08 28.98 12.82
CA TRP A 102 12.07 27.90 12.67
C TRP A 102 13.26 28.30 11.80
N ALA A 103 13.08 29.29 10.92
CA ALA A 103 14.16 29.87 10.13
C ALA A 103 15.18 30.65 10.99
N ALA A 104 14.80 31.07 12.20
CA ALA A 104 15.66 31.81 13.14
C ALA A 104 16.57 30.91 14.01
N VAL A 105 16.48 29.58 13.84
CA VAL A 105 17.20 28.58 14.66
C VAL A 105 18.28 27.84 13.84
N LEU A 106 18.45 28.20 12.56
CA LEU A 106 19.53 27.74 11.67
C LEU A 106 20.50 28.89 11.38
#